data_AF-A0A2S5L2N0-F1
#
_entry.id   AF-A0A2S5L2N0-F1
#
_cell.length_a   1.000
_cell.length_b   1.000
_cell.length_c   1.000
_cell.angle_alpha   90.00
_cell.angle_beta   90.00
_cell.angle_gamma   90.00
#
_symmetry.space_group_name_H-M   'P 1'
#
loop_
_entity.id
_entity.type
_entity.pdbx_description
1 polymer ?
#
loop_
_entity_poly.entity_id
_entity_poly.type
_entity_poly.pdbx_seq_one_letter_code
_entity_poly.pdbx_strand_id
1 'polypeptide(L)'
;MALNIQTNELPHDIRLIAAVSRLIDLHQSRRDGGGVYIPDIPEKAGYFLSLAIILLDCLRELELERGVGSVPFTLLAGLVRARVSVVSNEDIEYCIANLKSKREIHYGVETGKGELDLARTWDATPLLAVAEGFNQVSLTENARLLLRISSLRESWLYSDLDADRLVKAIERGQFNDIPSFCRTMTLDLATKSKQISGVLERPSLSELRELLIREGQNISDSLGAATETIKNAINLIFDERTKSAFLIWAEREKPAFALGNLQADMELVLQNVESLSRRFVNFVDTAQRVRQNGAERIRFLEMADHLVLNARHEESARLEAFLNRILPVGTESSIFHPSALVGSVDFREKEIYSEVSGYTVDPHAAMPQSRFNEFIMRNREIIIARLKEGPAFLSEILSMSGYKLLAGETALDLMGVYTAPQSLDDDVVNIFVGMSDSIFKIEHHDCLVAGSDPIMILEEVA
;
A
#
# COMPACT_ATOMS: atom_id res chain seq x y z
N MET A 1 -8.65 -30.53 -28.14
CA MET A 1 -7.30 -31.11 -28.37
C MET A 1 -6.36 -30.40 -27.42
N ALA A 2 -6.09 -30.98 -26.25
CA ALA A 2 -5.30 -30.31 -25.21
C ALA A 2 -3.82 -30.29 -25.61
N LEU A 3 -3.26 -29.10 -25.75
CA LEU A 3 -1.82 -28.91 -25.94
C LEU A 3 -1.11 -29.44 -24.69
N ASN A 4 -0.38 -30.54 -24.87
CA ASN A 4 0.39 -31.18 -23.82
C ASN A 4 1.68 -30.36 -23.62
N ILE A 5 1.59 -29.29 -22.83
CA ILE A 5 2.73 -28.40 -22.52
C ILE A 5 3.71 -29.19 -21.65
N GLN A 6 4.94 -29.39 -22.14
CA GLN A 6 5.99 -30.03 -21.37
C GLN A 6 6.34 -29.18 -20.13
N THR A 7 6.63 -29.84 -19.00
CA THR A 7 6.82 -29.26 -17.65
C THR A 7 7.88 -28.14 -17.55
N ASN A 8 8.74 -27.98 -18.55
CA ASN A 8 9.78 -26.94 -18.58
C ASN A 8 9.29 -25.52 -18.93
N GLU A 9 8.06 -25.35 -19.43
CA GLU A 9 7.54 -24.04 -19.86
C GLU A 9 6.43 -23.46 -18.95
N LEU A 10 6.04 -24.18 -17.88
CA LEU A 10 4.98 -23.70 -16.99
C LEU A 10 5.39 -22.42 -16.24
N PRO A 11 4.55 -21.36 -16.22
CA PRO A 11 4.79 -20.15 -15.42
C PRO A 11 5.01 -20.47 -13.95
N HIS A 12 5.79 -19.65 -13.24
CA HIS A 12 6.27 -19.98 -11.90
C HIS A 12 5.16 -20.00 -10.87
N ASP A 13 4.20 -19.09 -10.98
CA ASP A 13 3.01 -19.07 -10.14
C ASP A 13 2.21 -20.36 -10.32
N ILE A 14 2.11 -20.86 -11.56
CA ILE A 14 1.43 -22.12 -11.86
C ILE A 14 2.20 -23.32 -11.28
N ARG A 15 3.54 -23.29 -11.27
CA ARG A 15 4.34 -24.35 -10.61
C ARG A 15 4.18 -24.32 -9.09
N LEU A 16 4.16 -23.13 -8.48
CA LEU A 16 3.93 -22.97 -7.05
C LEU A 16 2.54 -23.47 -6.69
N ILE A 17 1.51 -23.07 -7.45
CA ILE A 17 0.14 -23.57 -7.28
C ILE A 17 0.08 -25.08 -7.46
N ALA A 18 0.77 -25.65 -8.45
CA ALA A 18 0.80 -27.09 -8.66
C ALA A 18 1.49 -27.86 -7.51
N ALA A 19 2.51 -27.27 -6.88
CA ALA A 19 3.15 -27.84 -5.71
C ALA A 19 2.25 -27.72 -4.45
N VAL A 20 1.65 -26.54 -4.26
CA VAL A 20 0.76 -26.24 -3.13
C VAL A 20 -0.56 -26.99 -3.24
N SER A 21 -1.08 -27.25 -4.45
CA SER A 21 -2.33 -27.98 -4.64
C SER A 21 -2.26 -29.39 -4.08
N ARG A 22 -1.12 -30.07 -4.17
CA ARG A 22 -0.94 -31.40 -3.55
C ARG A 22 -0.93 -31.33 -2.03
N LEU A 23 -0.38 -30.26 -1.46
CA LEU A 23 -0.45 -30.02 -0.02
C LEU A 23 -1.88 -29.69 0.41
N ILE A 24 -2.64 -28.97 -0.41
CA ILE A 24 -4.06 -28.71 -0.20
C ILE A 24 -4.87 -30.00 -0.27
N ASP A 25 -4.66 -30.84 -1.30
CA ASP A 25 -5.31 -32.15 -1.43
C ASP A 25 -5.05 -33.01 -0.19
N LEU A 26 -3.80 -33.01 0.30
CA LEU A 26 -3.43 -33.71 1.52
C LEU A 26 -4.12 -33.12 2.76
N HIS A 27 -4.13 -31.79 2.90
CA HIS A 27 -4.79 -31.08 4.00
C HIS A 27 -6.29 -31.37 4.06
N GLN A 28 -6.93 -31.49 2.90
CA GLN A 28 -8.35 -31.78 2.78
C GLN A 28 -8.68 -33.28 2.73
N SER A 29 -7.67 -34.14 2.65
CA SER A 29 -7.86 -35.59 2.63
C SER A 29 -8.43 -36.06 3.97
N ARG A 30 -9.53 -36.82 3.92
CA ARG A 30 -10.11 -37.47 5.10
C ARG A 30 -9.59 -38.89 5.16
N ARG A 31 -8.96 -39.27 6.28
CA ARG A 31 -8.53 -40.66 6.52
C ARG A 31 -9.72 -41.59 6.81
N ASP A 32 -10.79 -41.05 7.37
CA ASP A 32 -11.97 -41.81 7.78
C ASP A 32 -12.94 -41.94 6.60
N GLY A 33 -12.64 -42.86 5.68
CA GLY A 33 -13.49 -43.12 4.51
C GLY A 33 -12.88 -43.94 3.38
N GLY A 34 -11.65 -44.45 3.53
CA GLY A 34 -11.08 -45.43 2.59
C GLY A 34 -10.62 -44.87 1.24
N GLY A 35 -10.48 -43.56 1.08
CA GLY A 35 -9.97 -42.97 -0.16
C GLY A 35 -9.56 -41.51 -0.05
N VAL A 36 -8.66 -41.09 -0.95
CA VAL A 36 -8.31 -39.68 -1.16
C VAL A 36 -9.37 -39.09 -2.08
N TYR A 37 -10.16 -38.14 -1.57
CA TYR A 37 -11.09 -37.37 -2.40
C TYR A 37 -10.35 -36.21 -3.07
N ILE A 38 -10.27 -36.23 -4.39
CA ILE A 38 -9.74 -35.14 -5.21
C ILE A 38 -10.95 -34.52 -5.92
N PRO A 39 -11.27 -33.23 -5.69
CA PRO A 39 -12.39 -32.57 -6.37
C PRO A 39 -12.21 -32.55 -7.89
N ASP A 40 -13.32 -32.65 -8.63
CA ASP A 40 -13.31 -32.47 -10.08
C ASP A 40 -12.94 -31.02 -10.45
N ILE A 41 -12.12 -30.86 -11.49
CA ILE A 41 -11.66 -29.54 -11.96
C ILE A 41 -12.67 -28.98 -12.97
N PRO A 42 -13.30 -27.82 -12.71
CA PRO A 42 -14.21 -27.20 -13.68
C PRO A 42 -13.51 -26.80 -14.99
N GLU A 43 -14.23 -26.86 -16.12
CA GLU A 43 -13.68 -26.52 -17.44
C GLU A 43 -13.09 -25.10 -17.53
N LYS A 44 -13.69 -24.14 -16.80
CA LYS A 44 -13.23 -22.74 -16.75
C LYS A 44 -12.18 -22.47 -15.67
N ALA A 45 -11.70 -23.46 -14.93
CA ALA A 45 -10.77 -23.24 -13.82
C ALA A 45 -9.49 -22.51 -14.25
N GLY A 46 -8.92 -22.88 -15.41
CA GLY A 46 -7.73 -22.20 -15.95
C GLY A 46 -7.99 -20.75 -16.35
N TYR A 47 -9.19 -20.45 -16.87
CA TYR A 47 -9.60 -19.08 -17.21
C TYR A 47 -9.68 -18.20 -15.95
N PHE A 48 -10.40 -18.66 -14.92
CA PHE A 48 -10.55 -17.90 -13.68
C PHE A 48 -9.25 -17.75 -12.90
N LEU A 49 -8.36 -18.74 -12.94
CA LEU A 49 -7.03 -18.62 -12.35
C LEU A 49 -6.21 -17.52 -13.03
N SER A 50 -6.19 -17.52 -14.37
CA SER A 50 -5.47 -16.51 -15.14
C SER A 50 -6.02 -15.11 -14.87
N LEU A 51 -7.35 -14.98 -14.79
CA LEU A 51 -8.02 -13.73 -14.46
C LEU A 51 -7.69 -13.25 -13.03
N ALA A 52 -7.64 -14.17 -12.06
CA ALA A 52 -7.26 -13.85 -10.67
C ALA A 52 -5.83 -13.32 -10.57
N ILE A 53 -4.87 -13.91 -11.29
CA ILE A 53 -3.48 -13.44 -11.31
C ILE A 53 -3.40 -12.03 -11.92
N ILE A 54 -4.07 -11.81 -13.05
CA ILE A 54 -4.12 -10.49 -13.71
C ILE A 54 -4.73 -9.44 -12.78
N LEU A 55 -5.78 -9.77 -12.02
CA LEU A 55 -6.38 -8.88 -11.03
C LEU A 55 -5.39 -8.47 -9.94
N LEU A 56 -4.65 -9.43 -9.39
CA LEU A 56 -3.62 -9.17 -8.38
C LEU A 56 -2.49 -8.30 -8.93
N ASP A 57 -2.08 -8.53 -10.18
CA ASP A 57 -1.06 -7.73 -10.86
C ASP A 57 -1.51 -6.29 -11.11
N CYS A 58 -2.74 -6.08 -11.60
CA CYS A 58 -3.27 -4.73 -11.80
C CYS A 58 -3.35 -3.96 -10.48
N LEU A 59 -3.76 -4.61 -9.39
CA LEU A 59 -3.78 -3.99 -8.06
C LEU A 59 -2.37 -3.70 -7.55
N ARG A 60 -1.41 -4.60 -7.77
CA ARG A 60 0.00 -4.39 -7.43
C ARG A 60 0.57 -3.18 -8.15
N GLU A 61 0.31 -3.06 -9.45
CA GLU A 61 0.75 -1.91 -10.26
C GLU A 61 0.16 -0.59 -9.77
N LEU A 62 -1.12 -0.60 -9.38
CA LEU A 62 -1.78 0.57 -8.80
C LEU A 62 -1.21 0.94 -7.42
N GLU A 63 -0.93 -0.04 -6.55
CA GLU A 63 -0.26 0.23 -5.27
C GLU A 63 1.16 0.77 -5.47
N LEU A 64 1.87 0.29 -6.50
CA LEU A 64 3.18 0.81 -6.88
C LEU A 64 3.09 2.26 -7.38
N GLU A 65 2.02 2.65 -8.08
CA GLU A 65 1.85 4.01 -8.59
C GLU A 65 1.36 5.00 -7.53
N ARG A 66 0.37 4.60 -6.74
CA ARG A 66 -0.40 5.52 -5.88
C ARG A 66 -0.15 5.32 -4.38
N GLY A 67 0.58 4.27 -4.02
CA GLY A 67 0.70 3.83 -2.63
C GLY A 67 -0.37 2.81 -2.25
N VAL A 68 -0.22 2.22 -1.06
CA VAL A 68 -1.18 1.24 -0.54
C VAL A 68 -2.55 1.89 -0.37
N GLY A 69 -3.58 1.32 -0.98
CA GLY A 69 -4.91 1.90 -0.93
C GLY A 69 -5.97 1.09 -1.67
N SER A 70 -7.22 1.49 -1.46
CA SER A 70 -8.39 0.89 -2.10
C SER A 70 -8.65 1.51 -3.47
N VAL A 71 -9.01 0.66 -4.43
CA VAL A 71 -9.21 1.01 -5.83
C VAL A 71 -10.68 0.80 -6.21
N PRO A 72 -11.36 1.77 -6.84
CA PRO A 72 -12.73 1.56 -7.34
C PRO A 72 -12.80 0.40 -8.33
N PHE A 73 -13.83 -0.45 -8.21
CA PHE A 73 -14.07 -1.57 -9.11
C PHE A 73 -14.05 -1.17 -10.59
N THR A 74 -14.66 -0.03 -10.94
CA THR A 74 -14.74 0.46 -12.32
C THR A 74 -13.36 0.71 -12.94
N LEU A 75 -12.43 1.26 -12.14
CA LEU A 75 -11.05 1.47 -12.57
C LEU A 75 -10.32 0.14 -12.75
N LEU A 76 -10.45 -0.77 -11.80
CA LEU A 76 -9.83 -2.10 -11.86
C LEU A 76 -10.34 -2.90 -13.07
N ALA A 77 -11.65 -2.91 -13.30
CA ALA A 77 -12.27 -3.59 -14.45
C ALA A 77 -11.79 -3.01 -15.79
N GLY A 78 -11.60 -1.69 -15.87
CA GLY A 78 -11.01 -1.04 -17.04
C GLY A 78 -9.60 -1.53 -17.36
N LEU A 79 -8.74 -1.63 -16.33
CA LEU A 79 -7.36 -2.10 -16.48
C LEU A 79 -7.28 -3.57 -16.89
N VAL A 80 -8.13 -4.41 -16.30
CA VAL A 80 -8.19 -5.84 -16.65
C VAL A 80 -8.66 -6.03 -18.08
N ARG A 81 -9.68 -5.28 -18.53
CA ARG A 81 -10.15 -5.34 -19.92
C ARG A 81 -9.15 -4.85 -20.94
N ALA A 82 -8.28 -3.91 -20.57
CA ALA A 82 -7.19 -3.48 -21.43
C ALA A 82 -6.19 -4.62 -21.70
N ARG A 83 -6.04 -5.57 -20.75
CA ARG A 83 -5.19 -6.76 -20.91
C ARG A 83 -5.91 -7.93 -21.56
N VAL A 84 -7.18 -8.14 -21.22
CA VAL A 84 -8.01 -9.24 -21.74
C VAL A 84 -9.39 -8.70 -22.10
N SER A 85 -9.59 -8.41 -23.38
CA SER A 85 -10.79 -7.75 -23.89
C SER A 85 -12.08 -8.56 -23.77
N VAL A 86 -11.97 -9.88 -23.61
CA VAL A 86 -13.11 -10.82 -23.58
C VAL A 86 -13.77 -10.93 -22.19
N VAL A 87 -13.18 -10.33 -21.16
CA VAL A 87 -13.62 -10.50 -19.76
C VAL A 87 -14.88 -9.70 -19.44
N SER A 88 -15.88 -10.37 -18.87
CA SER A 88 -17.13 -9.76 -18.39
C SER A 88 -16.99 -9.17 -16.98
N ASN A 89 -17.90 -8.27 -16.57
CA ASN A 89 -17.93 -7.80 -15.18
C ASN A 89 -18.22 -8.95 -14.21
N GLU A 90 -19.11 -9.87 -14.59
CA GLU A 90 -19.50 -11.02 -13.78
C GLU A 90 -18.31 -11.94 -13.48
N ASP A 91 -17.42 -12.15 -14.47
CA ASP A 91 -16.20 -12.94 -14.26
C ASP A 91 -15.25 -12.27 -13.25
N ILE A 92 -15.12 -10.94 -13.33
CA ILE A 92 -14.27 -10.15 -12.41
C ILE A 92 -14.85 -10.19 -11.00
N GLU A 93 -16.16 -9.97 -10.86
CA GLU A 93 -16.88 -10.07 -9.59
C GLU A 93 -16.76 -11.47 -8.98
N TYR A 94 -16.88 -12.51 -9.80
CA TYR A 94 -16.68 -13.90 -9.38
C TYR A 94 -15.26 -14.12 -8.83
N CYS A 95 -14.22 -13.65 -9.53
CA CYS A 95 -12.84 -13.72 -9.04
C CYS A 95 -12.65 -12.94 -7.74
N ILE A 96 -13.19 -11.71 -7.64
CA ILE A 96 -13.09 -10.90 -6.42
C ILE A 96 -13.77 -11.59 -5.24
N ALA A 97 -14.97 -12.14 -5.45
CA ALA A 97 -15.72 -12.85 -4.41
C ALA A 97 -14.92 -14.04 -3.87
N ASN A 98 -14.30 -14.82 -4.75
CA ASN A 98 -13.45 -15.95 -4.35
C ASN A 98 -12.19 -15.49 -3.62
N LEU A 99 -11.50 -14.45 -4.11
CA LEU A 99 -10.27 -13.95 -3.50
C LEU A 99 -10.49 -13.22 -2.17
N LYS A 100 -11.69 -12.68 -1.92
CA LYS A 100 -12.12 -12.11 -0.63
C LYS A 100 -12.48 -13.21 0.38
N SER A 101 -12.94 -14.37 -0.10
CA SER A 101 -13.49 -15.40 0.77
C SER A 101 -12.45 -15.93 1.76
N LYS A 102 -12.87 -16.10 3.02
CA LYS A 102 -12.05 -16.71 4.07
C LYS A 102 -12.08 -18.22 3.91
N ARG A 103 -10.91 -18.84 4.02
CA ARG A 103 -10.73 -20.28 4.08
C ARG A 103 -10.15 -20.69 5.42
N GLU A 104 -10.76 -21.68 6.06
CA GLU A 104 -10.22 -22.27 7.29
C GLU A 104 -9.04 -23.20 6.96
N ILE A 105 -7.94 -23.04 7.70
CA ILE A 105 -6.73 -23.86 7.62
C ILE A 105 -6.44 -24.42 9.00
N HIS A 106 -6.36 -25.75 9.10
CA HIS A 106 -5.84 -26.46 10.27
C HIS A 106 -4.35 -26.71 10.13
N TYR A 107 -3.57 -26.52 11.17
CA TYR A 107 -2.13 -26.75 11.16
C TYR A 107 -1.64 -27.27 12.51
N GLY A 108 -0.53 -27.98 12.52
CA GLY A 108 0.13 -28.45 13.74
C GLY A 108 1.37 -27.61 14.03
N VAL A 109 1.58 -27.25 15.29
CA VAL A 109 2.81 -26.63 15.77
C VAL A 109 3.55 -27.65 16.63
N GLU A 110 4.79 -27.96 16.25
CA GLU A 110 5.63 -28.88 17.03
C GLU A 110 6.10 -28.18 18.31
N THR A 111 5.79 -28.75 19.47
CA THR A 111 6.08 -28.15 20.78
C THR A 111 7.51 -28.42 21.28
N GLY A 112 8.35 -29.03 20.44
CA GLY A 112 9.73 -29.42 20.78
C GLY A 112 9.83 -30.63 21.73
N LYS A 113 8.70 -31.19 22.18
CA LYS A 113 8.63 -32.41 23.01
C LYS A 113 8.18 -33.65 22.22
N GLY A 114 8.16 -33.57 20.89
CA GLY A 114 7.59 -34.61 20.02
C GLY A 114 6.06 -34.64 20.00
N GLU A 115 5.41 -33.60 20.51
CA GLU A 115 3.96 -33.41 20.47
C GLU A 115 3.59 -32.33 19.44
N LEU A 116 2.42 -32.48 18.81
CA LEU A 116 1.87 -31.54 17.84
C LEU A 116 0.63 -30.86 18.43
N ASP A 117 0.71 -29.56 18.65
CA ASP A 117 -0.44 -28.75 19.03
C ASP A 117 -1.22 -28.36 17.78
N LEU A 118 -2.47 -28.82 17.70
CA LEU A 118 -3.35 -28.53 16.57
C LEU A 118 -3.99 -27.15 16.75
N ALA A 119 -3.84 -26.31 15.73
CA ALA A 119 -4.38 -24.96 15.67
C ALA A 119 -5.18 -24.76 14.37
N ARG A 120 -5.96 -23.68 14.33
CA ARG A 120 -6.75 -23.27 13.16
C ARG A 120 -6.66 -21.77 12.92
N THR A 121 -6.70 -21.37 11.66
CA THR A 121 -6.75 -19.96 11.24
C THR A 121 -7.68 -19.80 10.04
N TRP A 122 -8.35 -18.67 9.94
CA TRP A 122 -9.19 -18.32 8.79
C TRP A 122 -9.06 -16.85 8.36
N ASP A 123 -8.47 -15.99 9.21
CA ASP A 123 -8.37 -14.55 8.95
C ASP A 123 -7.19 -14.17 8.05
N ALA A 124 -6.18 -15.04 7.94
CA ALA A 124 -4.97 -14.79 7.15
C ALA A 124 -5.07 -15.29 5.68
N THR A 125 -6.22 -15.81 5.26
CA THR A 125 -6.38 -16.46 3.96
C THR A 125 -6.94 -15.60 2.82
N PRO A 126 -7.75 -14.54 3.06
CA PRO A 126 -8.17 -13.65 1.99
C PRO A 126 -6.98 -13.00 1.30
N LEU A 127 -7.09 -12.83 -0.03
CA LEU A 127 -6.12 -12.10 -0.83
C LEU A 127 -6.59 -10.68 -1.13
N LEU A 128 -7.91 -10.46 -1.20
CA LEU A 128 -8.51 -9.14 -1.41
C LEU A 128 -9.34 -8.68 -0.21
N ALA A 129 -9.34 -7.37 0.03
CA ALA A 129 -10.28 -6.71 0.92
C ALA A 129 -11.22 -5.83 0.09
N VAL A 130 -12.52 -5.91 0.37
CA VAL A 130 -13.56 -5.11 -0.31
C VAL A 130 -14.27 -4.24 0.70
N ALA A 131 -14.26 -2.92 0.47
CA ALA A 131 -15.05 -1.97 1.23
C ALA A 131 -16.49 -1.95 0.68
N GLU A 132 -17.41 -2.63 1.37
CA GLU A 132 -18.77 -2.91 0.88
C GLU A 132 -19.58 -1.65 0.60
N GLY A 133 -19.33 -0.54 1.32
CA GLY A 133 -20.02 0.74 1.10
C GLY A 133 -19.56 1.54 -0.13
N PHE A 134 -18.39 1.24 -0.70
CA PHE A 134 -17.78 2.06 -1.77
C PHE A 134 -17.41 1.26 -3.03
N ASN A 135 -17.69 -0.05 -3.07
CA ASN A 135 -17.27 -0.95 -4.14
C ASN A 135 -15.78 -0.79 -4.52
N GLN A 136 -14.93 -0.72 -3.49
CA GLN A 136 -13.49 -0.58 -3.65
C GLN A 136 -12.78 -1.86 -3.22
N VAL A 137 -11.70 -2.18 -3.92
CA VAL A 137 -10.90 -3.40 -3.77
C VAL A 137 -9.47 -3.03 -3.44
N SER A 138 -8.86 -3.72 -2.47
CA SER A 138 -7.46 -3.54 -2.09
C SER A 138 -6.76 -4.89 -1.87
N LEU A 139 -5.43 -4.90 -1.97
CA LEU A 139 -4.63 -6.06 -1.60
C LEU A 139 -4.58 -6.22 -0.08
N THR A 140 -4.69 -7.46 0.38
CA THR A 140 -4.35 -7.82 1.76
C THR A 140 -2.84 -8.03 1.91
N GLU A 141 -2.36 -8.12 3.15
CA GLU A 141 -0.95 -8.43 3.40
C GLU A 141 -0.53 -9.81 2.86
N ASN A 142 -1.44 -10.79 2.92
CA ASN A 142 -1.17 -12.12 2.38
C ASN A 142 -1.04 -12.10 0.84
N ALA A 143 -1.83 -11.28 0.14
CA ALA A 143 -1.65 -11.08 -1.30
C ALA A 143 -0.33 -10.39 -1.63
N ARG A 144 0.09 -9.40 -0.85
CA ARG A 144 1.41 -8.77 -1.02
C ARG A 144 2.54 -9.77 -0.79
N LEU A 145 2.42 -10.64 0.22
CA LEU A 145 3.39 -11.70 0.47
C LEU A 145 3.44 -12.69 -0.70
N LEU A 146 2.29 -13.15 -1.21
CA LEU A 146 2.21 -14.01 -2.38
C LEU A 146 2.93 -13.36 -3.58
N LEU A 147 2.57 -12.13 -3.91
CA LEU A 147 3.16 -11.37 -5.01
C LEU A 147 4.67 -11.17 -4.83
N ARG A 148 5.13 -10.99 -3.59
CA ARG A 148 6.56 -10.90 -3.25
C ARG A 148 7.27 -12.23 -3.46
N ILE A 149 6.70 -13.34 -3.01
CA ILE A 149 7.27 -14.69 -3.19
C ILE A 149 7.33 -15.03 -4.68
N SER A 150 6.29 -14.70 -5.43
CA SER A 150 6.24 -14.83 -6.88
C SER A 150 7.32 -13.98 -7.57
N SER A 151 7.51 -12.73 -7.12
CA SER A 151 8.51 -11.82 -7.69
C SER A 151 9.95 -12.14 -7.27
N LEU A 152 10.18 -12.89 -6.19
CA LEU A 152 11.53 -13.28 -5.74
C LEU A 152 12.29 -14.12 -6.76
N ARG A 153 11.61 -14.69 -7.78
CA ARG A 153 12.26 -15.36 -8.92
C ARG A 153 12.51 -14.47 -10.14
N GLU A 154 12.04 -13.23 -10.17
CA GLU A 154 12.56 -12.18 -11.07
C GLU A 154 13.94 -11.72 -10.60
N SER A 155 14.80 -12.68 -10.25
CA SER A 155 16.11 -12.46 -9.69
C SER A 155 16.88 -11.56 -10.63
N TRP A 156 17.33 -10.43 -10.08
CA TRP A 156 18.27 -9.50 -10.71
C TRP A 156 19.54 -10.18 -11.24
N LEU A 157 19.80 -11.42 -10.81
CA LEU A 157 20.98 -12.20 -11.16
C LEU A 157 20.87 -12.98 -12.48
N TYR A 158 19.68 -13.08 -13.11
CA TYR A 158 19.48 -13.91 -14.32
C TYR A 158 19.24 -13.11 -15.61
N SER A 159 19.46 -11.79 -15.61
CA SER A 159 19.27 -10.94 -16.80
C SER A 159 20.24 -11.27 -17.95
N ASP A 160 21.35 -11.95 -17.64
CA ASP A 160 22.31 -12.54 -18.58
C ASP A 160 21.70 -13.68 -19.41
N LEU A 161 20.84 -14.51 -18.80
CA LEU A 161 20.27 -15.70 -19.43
C LEU A 161 19.27 -15.35 -20.55
N ASP A 162 18.58 -14.22 -20.44
CA ASP A 162 17.67 -13.73 -21.48
C ASP A 162 18.41 -13.06 -22.64
N ALA A 163 19.54 -12.41 -22.38
CA ALA A 163 20.41 -11.86 -23.44
C ALA A 163 21.07 -12.98 -24.28
N ASP A 164 21.47 -14.09 -23.65
CA ASP A 164 22.07 -15.25 -24.33
C ASP A 164 21.08 -15.96 -25.27
N ARG A 165 19.78 -15.96 -24.94
CA ARG A 165 18.73 -16.47 -25.84
C ARG A 165 18.67 -15.70 -27.14
N LEU A 166 18.92 -14.40 -27.10
CA LEU A 166 18.88 -13.53 -28.27
C LEU A 166 20.03 -13.86 -29.23
N VAL A 167 21.24 -14.09 -28.71
CA VAL A 167 22.40 -14.59 -29.48
C VAL A 167 22.08 -15.95 -30.12
N LYS A 168 21.58 -16.91 -29.34
CA LYS A 168 21.26 -18.25 -29.83
C LYS A 168 20.16 -18.25 -30.90
N ALA A 169 19.17 -17.36 -30.77
CA ALA A 169 18.12 -17.22 -31.78
C ALA A 169 18.67 -16.73 -33.12
N ILE A 170 19.63 -15.80 -33.10
CA ILE A 170 20.33 -15.30 -34.29
C ILE A 170 21.16 -16.42 -34.91
N GLU A 171 21.98 -17.12 -34.13
CA GLU A 171 22.84 -18.21 -34.61
C GLU A 171 22.05 -19.37 -35.24
N ARG A 172 20.86 -19.65 -34.72
CA ARG A 172 19.96 -20.71 -35.21
C ARG A 172 19.04 -20.27 -36.35
N GLY A 173 19.06 -18.99 -36.73
CA GLY A 173 18.17 -18.42 -37.74
C GLY A 173 16.70 -18.41 -37.33
N GLN A 174 16.41 -18.40 -36.02
CA GLN A 174 15.04 -18.34 -35.47
C GLN A 174 14.55 -16.88 -35.41
N PHE A 175 14.50 -16.22 -36.58
CA PHE A 175 14.28 -14.77 -36.65
C PHE A 175 12.89 -14.31 -36.18
N ASN A 176 11.88 -15.18 -36.21
CA ASN A 176 10.52 -14.88 -35.71
C ASN A 176 10.46 -14.66 -34.19
N ASP A 177 11.38 -15.24 -33.43
CA ASP A 177 11.35 -15.20 -31.96
C ASP A 177 12.01 -13.92 -31.41
N ILE A 178 12.94 -13.34 -32.19
CA ILE A 178 13.74 -12.17 -31.80
C ILE A 178 12.88 -10.97 -31.38
N PRO A 179 11.85 -10.53 -32.15
CA PRO A 179 11.02 -9.39 -31.74
C PRO A 179 10.32 -9.62 -30.39
N SER A 180 9.87 -10.85 -30.12
CA SER A 180 9.21 -11.18 -28.85
C SER A 180 10.22 -11.12 -27.70
N PHE A 181 11.44 -11.63 -27.91
CA PHE A 181 12.49 -11.57 -26.90
C PHE A 181 12.86 -10.11 -26.57
N CYS A 182 13.03 -9.26 -27.59
CA CYS A 182 13.32 -7.84 -27.38
C CYS A 182 12.21 -7.12 -26.59
N ARG A 183 10.94 -7.40 -26.88
CA ARG A 183 9.79 -6.83 -26.15
C ARG A 183 9.76 -7.30 -24.70
N THR A 184 9.93 -8.61 -24.46
CA THR A 184 9.95 -9.17 -23.11
C THR A 184 11.10 -8.58 -22.29
N MET A 185 12.31 -8.51 -22.84
CA MET A 185 13.45 -7.87 -22.17
C MET A 185 13.18 -6.40 -21.87
N THR A 186 12.61 -5.65 -22.82
CA THR A 186 12.30 -4.23 -22.62
C THR A 186 11.33 -4.02 -21.46
N LEU A 187 10.27 -4.83 -21.37
CA LEU A 187 9.29 -4.77 -20.29
C LEU A 187 9.89 -5.15 -18.93
N ASP A 188 10.71 -6.20 -18.90
CA ASP A 188 11.41 -6.62 -17.67
C ASP A 188 12.35 -5.52 -17.16
N LEU A 189 13.17 -4.93 -18.04
CA LEU A 189 14.07 -3.83 -17.71
C LEU A 189 13.33 -2.59 -17.22
N ALA A 190 12.19 -2.24 -17.84
CA ALA A 190 11.35 -1.13 -17.40
C ALA A 190 10.78 -1.38 -15.99
N THR A 191 10.34 -2.62 -15.72
CA THR A 191 9.81 -3.04 -14.41
C THR A 191 10.89 -2.95 -13.32
N LYS A 192 12.08 -3.48 -13.58
CA LYS A 192 13.25 -3.37 -12.67
C LYS A 192 13.66 -1.92 -12.44
N SER A 193 13.61 -1.08 -13.47
CA SER A 193 13.89 0.36 -13.36
C SER A 193 12.89 1.06 -12.43
N LYS A 194 11.58 0.74 -12.56
CA LYS A 194 10.53 1.26 -11.67
C LYS A 194 10.72 0.77 -10.22
N GLN A 195 11.16 -0.47 -10.03
CA GLN A 195 11.47 -1.01 -8.71
C GLN A 195 12.62 -0.23 -8.03
N ILE A 196 13.70 0.12 -8.74
CA ILE A 196 14.79 0.95 -8.17
C ILE A 196 14.26 2.30 -7.71
N SER A 197 13.51 3.01 -8.57
CA SER A 197 12.94 4.30 -8.22
C SER A 197 12.01 4.19 -7.01
N GLY A 198 11.15 3.18 -6.97
CA GLY A 198 10.22 2.96 -5.86
C GLY A 198 10.94 2.68 -4.53
N VAL A 199 12.06 1.97 -4.54
CA VAL A 199 12.86 1.70 -3.33
C VAL A 199 13.56 2.96 -2.80
N LEU A 200 13.93 3.92 -3.67
CA LEU A 200 14.50 5.20 -3.24
C LEU A 200 13.45 6.10 -2.58
N GLU A 201 12.21 6.06 -3.07
CA GLU A 201 11.15 6.96 -2.63
C GLU A 201 10.40 6.46 -1.38
N ARG A 202 10.38 5.15 -1.11
CA ARG A 202 9.51 4.54 -0.08
C ARG A 202 10.28 3.84 1.04
N PRO A 203 10.19 4.33 2.30
CA PRO A 203 10.82 3.69 3.46
C PRO A 203 10.31 2.27 3.77
N SER A 204 9.09 1.94 3.36
CA SER A 204 8.47 0.61 3.57
C SER A 204 9.16 -0.52 2.80
N LEU A 205 10.00 -0.21 1.81
CA LEU A 205 10.75 -1.19 1.02
C LEU A 205 12.18 -1.44 1.53
N SER A 206 12.41 -1.27 2.83
CA SER A 206 13.73 -1.38 3.47
C SER A 206 14.42 -2.73 3.24
N GLU A 207 13.68 -3.84 3.32
CA GLU A 207 14.22 -5.20 3.08
C GLU A 207 14.69 -5.38 1.64
N LEU A 208 13.92 -4.88 0.66
CA LEU A 208 14.29 -4.92 -0.75
C LEU A 208 15.52 -4.04 -0.99
N ARG A 209 15.59 -2.87 -0.35
CA ARG A 209 16.78 -2.00 -0.39
C ARG A 209 18.01 -2.72 0.11
N GLU A 210 17.92 -3.41 1.24
CA GLU A 210 19.05 -4.15 1.81
C GLU A 210 19.49 -5.32 0.94
N LEU A 211 18.54 -6.03 0.34
CA LEU A 211 18.83 -7.09 -0.63
C LEU A 211 19.57 -6.53 -1.85
N LEU A 212 19.08 -5.42 -2.43
CA LEU A 212 19.71 -4.79 -3.61
C LEU A 212 21.11 -4.25 -3.30
N ILE A 213 21.35 -3.71 -2.10
CA ILE A 213 22.69 -3.30 -1.67
C ILE A 213 23.60 -4.52 -1.50
N ARG A 214 23.11 -5.59 -0.84
CA ARG A 214 23.90 -6.80 -0.58
C ARG A 214 24.32 -7.50 -1.86
N GLU A 215 23.39 -7.64 -2.81
CA GLU A 215 23.64 -8.28 -4.10
C GLU A 215 24.20 -7.29 -5.15
N GLY A 216 24.47 -6.03 -4.79
CA GLY A 216 24.71 -4.96 -5.76
C GLY A 216 25.88 -5.18 -6.70
N GLN A 217 26.95 -5.84 -6.23
CA GLN A 217 28.07 -6.19 -7.10
C GLN A 217 27.64 -7.22 -8.15
N ASN A 218 26.98 -8.31 -7.72
CA ASN A 218 26.52 -9.36 -8.61
C ASN A 218 25.52 -8.85 -9.67
N ILE A 219 24.64 -7.92 -9.25
CA ILE A 219 23.67 -7.29 -10.15
C ILE A 219 24.37 -6.41 -11.19
N SER A 220 25.33 -5.58 -10.75
CA SER A 220 26.13 -4.75 -11.67
C SER A 220 26.89 -5.59 -12.68
N ASP A 221 27.49 -6.70 -12.24
CA ASP A 221 28.23 -7.62 -13.09
C ASP A 221 27.30 -8.33 -14.10
N SER A 222 26.12 -8.75 -13.67
CA SER A 222 25.10 -9.35 -14.55
C SER A 222 24.58 -8.37 -15.60
N LEU A 223 24.30 -7.11 -15.22
CA LEU A 223 23.91 -6.06 -16.17
C LEU A 223 25.04 -5.72 -17.15
N GLY A 224 26.30 -5.75 -16.70
CA GLY A 224 27.47 -5.62 -17.56
C GLY A 224 27.56 -6.76 -18.58
N ALA A 225 27.43 -8.01 -18.12
CA ALA A 225 27.43 -9.19 -18.98
C ALA A 225 26.28 -9.19 -20.00
N ALA A 226 25.07 -8.79 -19.58
CA ALA A 226 23.93 -8.63 -20.48
C ALA A 226 24.19 -7.57 -21.54
N THR A 227 24.79 -6.43 -21.17
CA THR A 227 25.18 -5.36 -22.11
C THR A 227 26.12 -5.86 -23.19
N GLU A 228 27.18 -6.58 -22.81
CA GLU A 228 28.13 -7.16 -23.77
C GLU A 228 27.49 -8.23 -24.64
N THR A 229 26.60 -9.05 -24.08
CA THR A 229 25.86 -10.07 -24.83
C THR A 229 24.94 -9.46 -25.88
N ILE A 230 24.23 -8.36 -25.56
CA ILE A 230 23.38 -7.65 -26.52
C ILE A 230 24.23 -6.99 -27.61
N LYS A 231 25.38 -6.38 -27.26
CA LYS A 231 26.32 -5.85 -28.28
C LYS A 231 26.78 -6.95 -29.23
N ASN A 232 27.08 -8.14 -28.71
CA ASN A 232 27.44 -9.29 -29.53
C ASN A 232 26.29 -9.70 -30.45
N ALA A 233 25.05 -9.73 -29.95
CA ALA A 233 23.87 -10.01 -30.78
C ALA A 233 23.67 -8.97 -31.90
N ILE A 234 23.86 -7.68 -31.61
CA ILE A 234 23.81 -6.61 -32.61
C ILE A 234 24.89 -6.84 -33.67
N ASN A 235 26.13 -7.15 -33.27
CA ASN A 235 27.20 -7.44 -34.23
C ASN A 235 26.88 -8.67 -35.10
N LEU A 236 26.32 -9.72 -34.50
CA LEU A 236 25.94 -10.95 -35.21
C LEU A 236 24.83 -10.73 -36.24
N ILE A 237 23.87 -9.83 -35.98
CA ILE A 237 22.82 -9.54 -36.96
C ILE A 237 23.35 -8.79 -38.19
N PHE A 238 24.48 -8.10 -38.05
CA PHE A 238 25.17 -7.42 -39.13
C PHE A 238 26.17 -8.28 -39.90
N ASP A 239 26.45 -9.50 -39.44
CA ASP A 239 27.31 -10.43 -40.16
C ASP A 239 26.70 -10.77 -41.53
N GLU A 240 27.54 -10.83 -42.56
CA GLU A 240 27.11 -11.08 -43.95
C GLU A 240 26.45 -12.46 -44.08
N ARG A 241 26.89 -13.42 -43.25
CA ARG A 241 26.26 -14.74 -43.16
C ARG A 241 24.83 -14.67 -42.61
N THR A 242 24.61 -13.89 -41.55
CA THR A 242 23.29 -13.73 -40.92
C THR A 242 22.34 -12.95 -41.83
N LYS A 243 22.81 -11.89 -42.50
CA LYS A 243 22.01 -11.16 -43.50
C LYS A 243 21.55 -12.08 -44.62
N SER A 244 22.45 -12.90 -45.15
CA SER A 244 22.14 -13.86 -46.21
C SER A 244 21.11 -14.90 -45.72
N ALA A 245 21.29 -15.43 -44.50
CA ALA A 245 20.35 -16.36 -43.89
C ALA A 245 18.95 -15.75 -43.67
N PHE A 246 18.90 -14.48 -43.23
CA PHE A 246 17.65 -13.76 -43.05
C PHE A 246 16.90 -13.54 -44.36
N LEU A 247 17.60 -13.16 -45.44
CA LEU A 247 16.96 -12.95 -46.74
C LEU A 247 16.32 -14.25 -47.28
N ILE A 248 17.04 -15.37 -47.20
CA ILE A 248 16.55 -16.69 -47.61
C ILE A 248 15.31 -17.08 -46.78
N TRP A 249 15.36 -16.85 -45.47
CA TRP A 249 14.26 -17.13 -44.58
C TRP A 249 13.04 -16.22 -44.85
N ALA A 250 13.27 -14.93 -45.09
CA ALA A 250 12.23 -13.93 -45.34
C ALA A 250 11.48 -14.17 -46.66
N GLU A 251 12.16 -14.70 -47.68
CA GLU A 251 11.49 -15.12 -48.92
C GLU A 251 10.49 -16.26 -48.69
N ARG A 252 10.79 -17.17 -47.74
CA ARG A 252 9.93 -18.31 -47.42
C ARG A 252 8.78 -17.94 -46.49
N GLU A 253 9.07 -17.28 -45.38
CA GLU A 253 8.10 -17.02 -44.30
C GLU A 253 7.35 -15.68 -44.47
N LYS A 254 7.84 -14.77 -45.32
CA LYS A 254 7.25 -13.45 -45.58
C LYS A 254 6.90 -12.68 -44.30
N PRO A 255 7.89 -12.40 -43.43
CA PRO A 255 7.66 -11.72 -42.17
C PRO A 255 7.14 -10.29 -42.38
N ALA A 256 6.39 -9.79 -41.40
CA ALA A 256 5.90 -8.41 -41.40
C ALA A 256 6.98 -7.36 -41.03
N PHE A 257 8.22 -7.79 -40.82
CA PHE A 257 9.33 -6.96 -40.37
C PHE A 257 10.58 -7.19 -41.21
N ALA A 258 11.42 -6.16 -41.33
CA ALA A 258 12.71 -6.23 -41.99
C ALA A 258 13.85 -6.37 -40.97
N LEU A 259 15.04 -6.72 -41.44
CA LEU A 259 16.24 -6.84 -40.60
C LEU A 259 16.54 -5.55 -39.81
N GLY A 260 16.31 -4.38 -40.42
CA GLY A 260 16.47 -3.08 -39.76
C GLY A 260 15.51 -2.86 -38.58
N ASN A 261 14.34 -3.52 -38.56
CA ASN A 261 13.45 -3.48 -37.40
C ASN A 261 14.04 -4.28 -36.24
N LEU A 262 14.63 -5.46 -36.51
CA LEU A 262 15.29 -6.26 -35.48
C LEU A 262 16.47 -5.50 -34.86
N GLN A 263 17.23 -4.77 -35.69
CA GLN A 263 18.29 -3.88 -35.22
C GLN A 263 17.75 -2.82 -34.27
N ALA A 264 16.72 -2.07 -34.68
CA ALA A 264 16.14 -1.01 -33.85
C ALA A 264 15.60 -1.57 -32.52
N ASP A 265 14.97 -2.75 -32.54
CA ASP A 265 14.48 -3.43 -31.34
C ASP A 265 15.64 -3.79 -30.40
N MET A 266 16.76 -4.32 -30.91
CA MET A 266 17.93 -4.65 -30.09
C MET A 266 18.67 -3.42 -29.56
N GLU A 267 18.76 -2.35 -30.35
CA GLU A 267 19.33 -1.06 -29.91
C GLU A 267 18.50 -0.46 -28.77
N LEU A 268 17.16 -0.57 -28.85
CA LEU A 268 16.27 -0.15 -27.77
C LEU A 268 16.53 -0.97 -26.49
N VAL A 269 16.69 -2.29 -26.59
CA VAL A 269 17.03 -3.13 -25.43
C VAL A 269 18.38 -2.69 -24.85
N LEU A 270 19.41 -2.47 -25.68
CA LEU A 270 20.72 -2.02 -25.23
C LEU A 270 20.63 -0.70 -24.45
N GLN A 271 19.92 0.30 -25.01
CA GLN A 271 19.71 1.58 -24.33
C GLN A 271 19.03 1.42 -22.97
N ASN A 272 18.04 0.52 -22.88
CA ASN A 272 17.33 0.24 -21.63
C ASN A 272 18.23 -0.44 -20.59
N VAL A 273 19.05 -1.41 -20.99
CA VAL A 273 20.02 -2.07 -20.08
C VAL A 273 21.05 -1.06 -19.58
N GLU A 274 21.62 -0.23 -20.46
CA GLU A 274 22.59 0.78 -20.04
C GLU A 274 21.99 1.84 -19.12
N SER A 275 20.76 2.28 -19.41
CA SER A 275 20.01 3.20 -18.56
C SER A 275 19.77 2.60 -17.17
N LEU A 276 19.36 1.33 -17.12
CA LEU A 276 19.16 0.59 -15.88
C LEU A 276 20.46 0.43 -15.09
N SER A 277 21.56 0.06 -15.77
CA SER A 277 22.89 -0.07 -15.15
C SER A 277 23.35 1.23 -14.52
N ARG A 278 23.28 2.36 -15.25
CA ARG A 278 23.61 3.69 -14.70
C ARG A 278 22.73 4.05 -13.50
N ARG A 279 21.43 3.78 -13.57
CA ARG A 279 20.49 4.02 -12.45
C ARG A 279 20.82 3.14 -11.25
N PHE A 280 21.18 1.88 -11.47
CA PHE A 280 21.50 0.95 -10.40
C PHE A 280 22.78 1.34 -9.67
N VAL A 281 23.83 1.74 -10.39
CA VAL A 281 25.07 2.28 -9.78
C VAL A 281 24.77 3.53 -8.96
N ASN A 282 24.01 4.48 -9.52
CA ASN A 282 23.57 5.67 -8.79
C ASN A 282 22.74 5.33 -7.54
N PHE A 283 21.89 4.31 -7.63
CA PHE A 283 21.11 3.80 -6.50
C PHE A 283 22.02 3.25 -5.40
N VAL A 284 23.00 2.41 -5.74
CA VAL A 284 23.94 1.84 -4.76
C VAL A 284 24.72 2.97 -4.08
N ASP A 285 25.24 3.93 -4.83
CA ASP A 285 25.94 5.09 -4.29
C ASP A 285 25.05 5.92 -3.34
N THR A 286 23.81 6.17 -3.75
CA THR A 286 22.84 6.94 -2.94
C THR A 286 22.45 6.17 -1.68
N ALA A 287 22.17 4.88 -1.79
CA ALA A 287 21.75 4.05 -0.69
C ALA A 287 22.88 3.82 0.33
N GLN A 288 24.14 3.73 -0.13
CA GLN A 288 25.33 3.71 0.74
C GLN A 288 25.55 5.06 1.44
N ARG A 289 25.32 6.19 0.74
CA ARG A 289 25.38 7.53 1.35
C ARG A 289 24.28 7.76 2.38
N VAL A 290 23.07 7.25 2.17
CA VAL A 290 21.97 7.29 3.16
C VAL A 290 22.29 6.45 4.40
N ARG A 291 23.10 5.39 4.26
CA ARG A 291 23.65 4.66 5.43
C ARG A 291 24.66 5.49 6.21
N GLN A 292 25.45 6.34 5.54
CA GLN A 292 26.45 7.20 6.19
C GLN A 292 25.86 8.51 6.75
N ASN A 293 24.88 9.08 6.05
CA ASN A 293 24.00 10.14 6.49
C ASN A 293 22.71 9.52 7.03
N GLY A 294 22.85 8.51 7.90
CA GLY A 294 21.75 8.18 8.78
C GLY A 294 21.43 9.47 9.51
N ALA A 295 20.36 10.16 9.11
CA ALA A 295 19.55 10.88 10.07
C ALA A 295 19.35 9.83 11.16
N GLU A 296 20.09 9.97 12.26
CA GLU A 296 19.85 9.18 13.45
C GLU A 296 18.34 9.20 13.59
N ARG A 297 17.69 8.02 13.52
CA ARG A 297 16.29 7.96 13.91
C ARG A 297 16.30 8.63 15.27
N ILE A 298 15.70 9.80 15.38
CA ILE A 298 15.50 10.43 16.67
C ILE A 298 14.66 9.39 17.38
N ARG A 299 15.28 8.65 18.29
CA ARG A 299 14.64 7.59 19.07
C ARG A 299 13.78 8.34 20.05
N PHE A 300 12.66 8.85 19.56
CA PHE A 300 11.84 9.83 20.25
C PHE A 300 11.47 9.33 21.64
N LEU A 301 11.19 8.03 21.75
CA LEU A 301 10.94 7.37 23.02
C LEU A 301 12.17 7.34 23.93
N GLU A 302 13.37 7.04 23.42
CA GLU A 302 14.59 7.10 24.24
C GLU A 302 14.99 8.52 24.61
N MET A 303 14.72 9.50 23.73
CA MET A 303 14.96 10.91 23.98
C MET A 303 13.96 11.45 25.00
N ALA A 304 12.69 11.03 24.91
CA ALA A 304 11.65 11.29 25.90
C ALA A 304 11.98 10.62 27.23
N ASP A 305 12.44 9.37 27.22
CA ASP A 305 12.88 8.65 28.43
C ASP A 305 14.08 9.36 29.07
N HIS A 306 15.06 9.81 28.28
CA HIS A 306 16.19 10.58 28.79
C HIS A 306 15.75 11.93 29.35
N LEU A 307 14.81 12.62 28.69
CA LEU A 307 14.26 13.88 29.17
C LEU A 307 13.41 13.70 30.43
N VAL A 308 12.68 12.60 30.57
CA VAL A 308 11.87 12.33 31.76
C VAL A 308 12.75 11.86 32.93
N LEU A 309 13.75 11.01 32.68
CA LEU A 309 14.58 10.41 33.73
C LEU A 309 15.73 11.32 34.19
N ASN A 310 16.30 12.13 33.30
CA ASN A 310 17.48 12.96 33.58
C ASN A 310 17.18 14.47 33.63
N ALA A 311 15.90 14.89 33.50
CA ALA A 311 15.51 16.30 33.55
C ALA A 311 16.04 16.99 34.82
N ARG A 312 17.16 17.69 34.66
CA ARG A 312 17.56 18.77 35.56
C ARG A 312 16.81 20.02 35.14
N HIS A 313 16.51 20.91 36.09
CA HIS A 313 15.73 22.14 35.84
C HIS A 313 16.21 22.97 34.62
N GLU A 314 17.50 22.93 34.30
CA GLU A 314 18.09 23.64 33.15
C GLU A 314 17.75 23.03 31.78
N GLU A 315 17.36 21.75 31.71
CA GLU A 315 16.99 21.06 30.46
C GLU A 315 15.53 21.33 30.05
N SER A 316 14.71 21.79 30.98
CA SER A 316 13.30 22.14 30.75
C SER A 316 13.16 23.31 29.77
N ALA A 317 14.05 24.31 29.83
CA ALA A 317 14.03 25.45 28.91
C ALA A 317 14.44 25.07 27.47
N ARG A 318 15.33 24.08 27.31
CA ARG A 318 15.71 23.56 25.99
C ARG A 318 14.61 22.72 25.38
N LEU A 319 13.92 21.94 26.21
CA LEU A 319 12.74 21.16 25.80
C LEU A 319 11.60 22.07 25.36
N GLU A 320 11.29 23.09 26.14
CA GLU A 320 10.34 24.15 25.79
C GLU A 320 10.69 24.84 24.45
N ALA A 321 11.96 25.22 24.26
CA ALA A 321 12.40 25.84 23.02
C ALA A 321 12.31 24.91 21.79
N PHE A 322 12.50 23.61 21.98
CA PHE A 322 12.33 22.59 20.94
C PHE A 322 10.84 22.38 20.61
N LEU A 323 10.00 22.25 21.63
CA LEU A 323 8.56 22.07 21.48
C LEU A 323 7.91 23.30 20.83
N ASN A 324 8.33 24.51 21.20
CA ASN A 324 7.85 25.76 20.57
C ASN A 324 8.20 25.88 19.07
N ARG A 325 9.13 25.08 18.54
CA ARG A 325 9.46 25.04 17.10
C ARG A 325 8.71 23.96 16.33
N ILE A 326 8.13 22.99 17.02
CA ILE A 326 7.48 21.80 16.41
C ILE A 326 5.98 21.82 16.63
N LEU A 327 5.52 22.32 17.78
CA LEU A 327 4.11 22.50 18.08
C LEU A 327 3.58 23.78 17.40
N PRO A 328 2.28 23.82 17.06
CA PRO A 328 1.63 25.04 16.61
C PRO A 328 1.83 26.17 17.63
N VAL A 329 2.00 27.40 17.13
CA VAL A 329 2.21 28.59 17.96
C VAL A 329 1.02 28.76 18.92
N GLY A 330 1.29 28.75 20.24
CA GLY A 330 0.27 28.95 21.28
C GLY A 330 -0.14 27.71 22.06
N THR A 331 0.53 26.56 21.86
CA THR A 331 0.31 25.37 22.71
C THR A 331 1.32 25.36 23.87
N GLU A 332 0.90 25.73 25.08
CA GLU A 332 1.71 25.48 26.29
C GLU A 332 1.69 23.99 26.62
N SER A 333 2.86 23.34 26.67
CA SER A 333 2.93 21.95 27.10
C SER A 333 2.99 21.90 28.63
N SER A 334 1.91 21.47 29.28
CA SER A 334 1.94 21.12 30.70
C SER A 334 2.59 19.75 30.88
N ILE A 335 3.92 19.71 30.86
CA ILE A 335 4.66 18.50 31.23
C ILE A 335 4.68 18.44 32.76
N PHE A 336 3.99 17.44 33.31
CA PHE A 336 4.10 17.09 34.72
C PHE A 336 5.09 15.92 34.87
N HIS A 337 6.06 16.06 35.77
CA HIS A 337 6.96 14.96 36.13
C HIS A 337 6.32 14.14 37.27
N PRO A 338 6.26 12.79 37.20
CA PRO A 338 5.65 11.93 38.21
C PRO A 338 6.06 12.22 39.66
N SER A 339 7.29 12.71 39.88
CA SER A 339 7.76 13.10 41.21
C SER A 339 7.03 14.29 41.82
N ALA A 340 6.32 15.10 41.03
CA ALA A 340 5.51 16.22 41.51
C ALA A 340 4.19 15.78 42.17
N LEU A 341 3.81 14.49 42.04
CA LEU A 341 2.68 13.89 42.75
C LEU A 341 3.08 13.21 44.07
N VAL A 342 4.38 13.13 44.38
CA VAL A 342 4.87 12.48 45.60
C VAL A 342 4.51 13.36 46.81
N GLY A 343 3.54 12.91 47.61
CA GLY A 343 3.04 13.62 48.79
C GLY A 343 1.74 14.40 48.57
N SER A 344 1.22 14.43 47.33
CA SER A 344 0.05 15.23 46.94
C SER A 344 -1.29 14.48 47.07
N VAL A 345 -1.25 13.19 47.45
CA VAL A 345 -2.42 12.31 47.55
C VAL A 345 -2.71 12.00 49.02
N ASP A 346 -3.85 12.47 49.53
CA ASP A 346 -4.34 12.11 50.88
C ASP A 346 -5.12 10.79 50.81
N PHE A 347 -4.50 9.69 51.23
CA PHE A 347 -5.08 8.34 51.19
C PHE A 347 -6.24 8.11 52.19
N ARG A 348 -6.81 9.17 52.78
CA ARG A 348 -7.88 9.07 53.79
C ARG A 348 -9.28 9.06 53.19
N GLU A 349 -9.46 9.49 51.95
CA GLU A 349 -10.72 9.32 51.24
C GLU A 349 -10.74 7.97 50.51
N LYS A 350 -11.63 7.09 50.94
CA LYS A 350 -11.94 5.87 50.19
C LYS A 350 -12.63 6.29 48.88
N GLU A 351 -11.90 6.19 47.78
CA GLU A 351 -12.48 6.25 46.45
C GLU A 351 -13.55 5.15 46.31
N ILE A 352 -14.76 5.58 45.96
CA ILE A 352 -15.81 4.69 45.45
C ILE A 352 -15.36 4.32 44.04
N TYR A 353 -14.81 3.12 43.88
CA TYR A 353 -14.44 2.60 42.56
C TYR A 353 -15.69 2.50 41.68
N SER A 354 -15.77 3.31 40.63
CA SER A 354 -16.56 2.96 39.45
C SER A 354 -15.80 1.90 38.67
N GLU A 355 -16.49 0.83 38.27
CA GLU A 355 -15.91 -0.25 37.49
C GLU A 355 -15.25 0.29 36.22
N VAL A 356 -13.97 -0.03 36.06
CA VAL A 356 -13.19 0.27 34.86
C VAL A 356 -13.81 -0.52 33.70
N SER A 357 -14.43 0.20 32.77
CA SER A 357 -14.98 -0.35 31.53
C SER A 357 -13.85 -0.94 30.68
N GLY A 358 -13.75 -2.27 30.67
CA GLY A 358 -12.97 -2.99 29.68
C GLY A 358 -13.63 -2.85 28.31
N TYR A 359 -12.82 -2.70 27.25
CA TYR A 359 -13.30 -2.68 25.86
C TYR A 359 -13.88 -4.05 25.48
N THR A 360 -15.14 -4.29 25.82
CA THR A 360 -16.00 -5.30 25.23
C THR A 360 -17.14 -4.58 24.53
N VAL A 361 -17.11 -4.60 23.19
CA VAL A 361 -18.19 -4.05 22.36
C VAL A 361 -19.39 -4.99 22.47
N ASP A 362 -20.34 -4.63 23.32
CA ASP A 362 -21.66 -5.26 23.36
C ASP A 362 -22.51 -4.67 22.20
N PRO A 363 -22.91 -5.47 21.18
CA PRO A 363 -23.67 -5.00 20.03
C PRO A 363 -25.11 -4.57 20.37
N HIS A 364 -25.56 -4.73 21.62
CA HIS A 364 -26.87 -4.29 22.08
C HIS A 364 -26.84 -3.20 23.16
N ALA A 365 -25.66 -2.73 23.57
CA ALA A 365 -25.57 -1.56 24.42
C ALA A 365 -25.93 -0.29 23.63
N ALA A 366 -26.89 0.50 24.12
CA ALA A 366 -27.12 1.83 23.60
C ALA A 366 -25.79 2.61 23.67
N MET A 367 -25.29 3.08 22.53
CA MET A 367 -24.06 3.87 22.50
C MET A 367 -24.21 5.02 23.50
N PRO A 368 -23.25 5.23 24.43
CA PRO A 368 -23.25 6.46 25.21
C PRO A 368 -23.17 7.62 24.22
N GLN A 369 -24.19 8.47 24.20
CA GLN A 369 -24.20 9.64 23.34
C GLN A 369 -22.94 10.45 23.67
N SER A 370 -22.10 10.66 22.66
CA SER A 370 -20.88 11.46 22.83
C SER A 370 -21.26 12.82 23.41
N ARG A 371 -20.53 13.29 24.44
CA ARG A 371 -20.71 14.61 25.05
C ARG A 371 -20.80 15.73 24.00
N PHE A 372 -20.07 15.57 22.90
CA PHE A 372 -20.13 16.44 21.73
C PHE A 372 -21.51 16.41 21.05
N ASN A 373 -22.11 15.24 20.87
CA ASN A 373 -23.43 15.10 20.24
C ASN A 373 -24.54 15.74 21.11
N GLU A 374 -24.47 15.60 22.43
CA GLU A 374 -25.40 16.28 23.35
C GLU A 374 -25.26 17.81 23.30
N PHE A 375 -24.03 18.32 23.22
CA PHE A 375 -23.75 19.74 23.02
C PHE A 375 -24.32 20.27 21.69
N ILE A 376 -24.15 19.49 20.60
CA ILE A 376 -24.68 19.83 19.28
C ILE A 376 -26.20 19.86 19.28
N MET A 377 -26.86 18.79 19.73
CA MET A 377 -28.32 18.72 19.78
C MET A 377 -28.95 19.85 20.57
N ARG A 378 -28.28 20.32 21.64
CA ARG A 378 -28.77 21.42 22.48
C ARG A 378 -28.68 22.79 21.83
N ASN A 379 -27.63 23.06 21.05
CA ASN A 379 -27.38 24.37 20.46
C ASN A 379 -27.77 24.45 18.96
N ARG A 380 -28.09 23.31 18.33
CA ARG A 380 -28.35 23.16 16.90
C ARG A 380 -29.42 24.10 16.37
N GLU A 381 -30.59 24.14 16.99
CA GLU A 381 -31.72 24.96 16.51
C GLU A 381 -31.36 26.45 16.45
N ILE A 382 -30.59 26.93 17.43
CA ILE A 382 -30.16 28.33 17.54
C ILE A 382 -29.13 28.65 16.46
N ILE A 383 -28.16 27.75 16.25
CA ILE A 383 -27.12 27.90 15.23
C ILE A 383 -27.74 27.90 13.82
N ILE A 384 -28.63 26.95 13.52
CA ILE A 384 -29.29 26.86 12.22
C ILE A 384 -30.21 28.07 11.98
N ALA A 385 -30.98 28.49 12.99
CA ALA A 385 -31.85 29.66 12.87
C ALA A 385 -31.06 30.93 12.52
N ARG A 386 -29.88 31.13 13.14
CA ARG A 386 -29.00 32.25 12.82
C ARG A 386 -28.40 32.14 11.43
N LEU A 387 -27.94 30.96 11.02
CA LEU A 387 -27.30 30.79 9.71
C LEU A 387 -28.28 30.95 8.54
N LYS A 388 -29.58 30.76 8.76
CA LYS A 388 -30.63 31.07 7.76
C LYS A 388 -30.76 32.56 7.44
N GLU A 389 -30.35 33.44 8.36
CA GLU A 389 -30.36 34.90 8.13
C GLU A 389 -29.14 35.38 7.31
N GLY A 390 -28.15 34.51 7.13
CA GLY A 390 -26.92 34.76 6.37
C GLY A 390 -25.67 34.25 7.10
N PRO A 391 -24.50 34.31 6.45
CA PRO A 391 -23.23 33.87 7.03
C PRO A 391 -22.97 34.48 8.41
N ALA A 392 -22.43 33.69 9.34
CA ALA A 392 -22.15 34.11 10.70
C ALA A 392 -20.74 33.73 11.14
N PHE A 393 -20.09 34.62 11.89
CA PHE A 393 -18.77 34.38 12.47
C PHE A 393 -18.87 33.56 13.75
N LEU A 394 -17.79 32.85 14.11
CA LEU A 394 -17.73 32.07 15.36
C LEU A 394 -17.90 32.98 16.57
N SER A 395 -17.24 34.13 16.59
CA SER A 395 -17.34 35.12 17.67
C SER A 395 -18.77 35.59 17.90
N GLU A 396 -19.52 35.74 16.81
CA GLU A 396 -20.92 36.15 16.83
C GLU A 396 -21.79 35.05 17.46
N ILE A 397 -21.63 33.80 17.04
CA ILE A 397 -22.42 32.65 17.52
C ILE A 397 -22.20 32.41 19.01
N LEU A 398 -20.96 32.53 19.48
CA LEU A 398 -20.63 32.37 20.90
C LEU A 398 -21.23 33.48 21.78
N SER A 399 -21.55 34.64 21.18
CA SER A 399 -22.18 35.78 21.86
C SER A 399 -23.71 35.79 21.78
N MET A 400 -24.32 34.81 21.10
CA MET A 400 -25.77 34.78 20.90
C MET A 400 -26.57 34.50 22.18
N SER A 401 -27.67 35.23 22.35
CA SER A 401 -28.64 34.97 23.41
C SER A 401 -29.30 33.60 23.22
N GLY A 402 -29.07 32.68 24.14
CA GLY A 402 -29.64 31.33 24.12
C GLY A 402 -28.62 30.22 23.83
N TYR A 403 -27.44 30.56 23.31
CA TYR A 403 -26.31 29.64 23.24
C TYR A 403 -25.87 29.26 24.67
N LYS A 404 -25.76 27.95 24.96
CA LYS A 404 -25.47 27.45 26.31
C LYS A 404 -24.26 26.52 26.32
N LEU A 405 -23.27 26.90 27.12
CA LEU A 405 -22.17 26.05 27.56
C LEU A 405 -22.48 25.51 28.96
N LEU A 406 -22.40 24.20 29.15
CA LEU A 406 -22.47 23.55 30.46
C LEU A 406 -21.08 23.43 31.10
N ALA A 407 -21.05 23.07 32.39
CA ALA A 407 -19.81 22.88 33.12
C ALA A 407 -18.92 21.81 32.45
N GLY A 408 -17.71 22.20 32.04
CA GLY A 408 -16.75 21.33 31.35
C GLY A 408 -16.82 21.35 29.82
N GLU A 409 -17.71 22.16 29.23
CA GLU A 409 -17.74 22.50 27.81
C GLU A 409 -17.09 23.87 27.57
N THR A 410 -16.50 24.04 26.40
CA THR A 410 -15.68 25.19 26.03
C THR A 410 -15.99 25.62 24.59
N ALA A 411 -15.55 26.82 24.20
CA ALA A 411 -15.65 27.28 22.81
C ALA A 411 -14.93 26.34 21.80
N LEU A 412 -13.96 25.54 22.27
CA LEU A 412 -13.27 24.53 21.47
C LEU A 412 -14.16 23.34 21.11
N ASP A 413 -15.17 23.03 21.93
CA ASP A 413 -16.15 21.98 21.57
C ASP A 413 -16.95 22.40 20.32
N LEU A 414 -17.15 23.71 20.09
CA LEU A 414 -17.74 24.21 18.84
C LEU A 414 -16.74 24.16 17.67
N MET A 415 -15.43 24.28 17.92
CA MET A 415 -14.40 24.11 16.87
C MET A 415 -14.43 22.70 16.23
N GLY A 416 -14.87 21.69 16.98
CA GLY A 416 -15.09 20.33 16.46
C GLY A 416 -16.11 20.27 15.30
N VAL A 417 -17.11 21.17 15.31
CA VAL A 417 -18.07 21.32 14.20
C VAL A 417 -17.39 21.74 12.91
N TYR A 418 -16.34 22.56 12.99
CA TYR A 418 -15.64 23.05 11.81
C TYR A 418 -14.80 21.96 11.14
N THR A 419 -14.39 20.95 11.90
CA THR A 419 -13.71 19.76 11.38
C THR A 419 -14.68 18.68 10.87
N ALA A 420 -15.94 18.73 11.29
CA ALA A 420 -16.98 17.77 10.92
C ALA A 420 -18.37 18.46 10.84
N PRO A 421 -18.61 19.33 9.85
CA PRO A 421 -19.84 20.13 9.76
C PRO A 421 -21.10 19.28 9.57
N GLN A 422 -20.92 18.07 9.03
CA GLN A 422 -21.92 17.00 8.90
C GLN A 422 -22.61 16.61 10.22
N SER A 423 -22.03 16.99 11.35
CA SER A 423 -22.61 16.77 12.68
C SER A 423 -23.83 17.69 12.93
N LEU A 424 -23.92 18.81 12.22
CA LEU A 424 -25.05 19.75 12.28
C LEU A 424 -26.02 19.60 11.09
N ASP A 425 -25.56 19.00 9.99
CA ASP A 425 -26.32 18.81 8.76
C ASP A 425 -27.64 18.06 9.02
N ASP A 426 -28.63 18.33 8.18
CA ASP A 426 -29.88 17.58 8.07
C ASP A 426 -30.11 17.24 6.60
N ASP A 427 -31.11 16.41 6.29
CA ASP A 427 -31.49 16.05 4.91
C ASP A 427 -31.84 17.27 4.01
N VAL A 428 -31.92 18.49 4.59
CA VAL A 428 -32.38 19.73 3.95
C VAL A 428 -31.31 20.83 3.92
N VAL A 429 -30.23 20.72 4.72
CA VAL A 429 -29.30 21.84 4.97
C VAL A 429 -27.85 21.36 5.04
N ASN A 430 -26.97 21.98 4.25
CA ASN A 430 -25.52 21.80 4.31
C ASN A 430 -24.84 23.02 4.93
N ILE A 431 -23.92 22.79 5.88
CA ILE A 431 -23.11 23.86 6.48
C ILE A 431 -21.67 23.80 5.94
N PHE A 432 -21.22 24.91 5.37
CA PHE A 432 -19.85 25.11 4.91
C PHE A 432 -19.09 26.05 5.83
N VAL A 433 -17.80 25.79 5.95
CA VAL A 433 -16.87 26.59 6.74
C VAL A 433 -15.87 27.26 5.83
N GLY A 434 -15.81 28.60 5.91
CA GLY A 434 -14.80 29.41 5.27
C GLY A 434 -13.82 30.01 6.29
N MET A 435 -12.61 30.33 5.83
CA MET A 435 -11.66 31.15 6.59
C MET A 435 -11.89 32.63 6.26
N SER A 436 -11.87 33.49 7.27
CA SER A 436 -11.94 34.94 7.07
C SER A 436 -10.65 35.63 7.52
N ASP A 437 -10.41 36.84 7.00
CA ASP A 437 -9.28 37.70 7.39
C ASP A 437 -9.53 38.41 8.75
N SER A 438 -10.72 38.24 9.32
CA SER A 438 -11.11 38.80 10.62
C SER A 438 -10.40 38.03 11.73
N ILE A 439 -9.93 38.71 12.77
CA ILE A 439 -9.26 38.06 13.91
C ILE A 439 -10.22 38.03 15.10
N PHE A 440 -10.51 36.86 15.63
CA PHE A 440 -11.25 36.70 16.88
C PHE A 440 -10.29 36.46 18.05
N LYS A 441 -10.69 36.90 19.24
CA LYS A 441 -9.97 36.68 20.50
C LYS A 441 -10.93 36.19 21.56
N ILE A 442 -10.64 35.05 22.16
CA ILE A 442 -11.40 34.50 23.29
C ILE A 442 -10.45 34.26 24.44
N GLU A 443 -10.86 34.71 25.62
CA GLU A 443 -10.15 34.48 26.86
C GLU A 443 -10.76 33.26 27.55
N HIS A 444 -9.94 32.24 27.81
CA HIS A 444 -10.39 30.99 28.42
C HIS A 444 -9.35 30.48 29.42
N HIS A 445 -9.75 30.40 30.70
CA HIS A 445 -8.93 29.87 31.80
C HIS A 445 -7.45 30.28 31.73
N ASP A 446 -7.23 31.61 31.74
CA ASP A 446 -5.91 32.29 31.68
C ASP A 446 -5.16 32.23 30.33
N CYS A 447 -5.78 31.68 29.28
CA CYS A 447 -5.22 31.65 27.94
C CYS A 447 -6.00 32.56 26.97
N LEU A 448 -5.29 33.44 26.25
CA LEU A 448 -5.86 34.24 25.17
C LEU A 448 -5.71 33.49 23.85
N VAL A 449 -6.80 32.89 23.36
CA VAL A 449 -6.83 32.24 22.04
C VAL A 449 -7.16 33.29 20.99
N ALA A 450 -6.23 33.53 20.06
CA ALA A 450 -6.39 34.48 18.97
C ALA A 450 -6.14 33.81 17.61
N GLY A 451 -7.04 33.98 16.65
CA GLY A 451 -6.93 33.37 15.33
C GLY A 451 -7.87 34.00 14.31
N SER A 452 -7.83 33.52 13.07
CA SER A 452 -8.80 33.87 12.03
C SER A 452 -10.19 33.41 12.44
N ASP A 453 -11.17 34.31 12.43
CA ASP A 453 -12.56 34.06 12.79
C ASP A 453 -13.23 33.25 11.68
N PRO A 454 -13.49 31.95 11.89
CA PRO A 454 -14.06 31.13 10.85
C PRO A 454 -15.52 31.54 10.63
N ILE A 455 -15.93 31.55 9.36
CA ILE A 455 -17.30 31.88 8.96
C ILE A 455 -18.07 30.61 8.63
N MET A 456 -19.25 30.46 9.22
CA MET A 456 -20.19 29.39 8.86
C MET A 456 -21.21 29.93 7.86
N ILE A 457 -21.43 29.16 6.81
CA ILE A 457 -22.33 29.47 5.69
C ILE A 457 -23.30 28.32 5.56
N LEU A 458 -24.59 28.63 5.51
CA LEU A 458 -25.64 27.66 5.28
C LEU A 458 -26.04 27.68 3.81
N GLU A 459 -26.06 26.51 3.16
CA GLU A 459 -26.56 26.31 1.81
C GLU A 459 -27.73 25.30 1.88
N GLU A 460 -28.90 25.69 1.37
CA GLU A 460 -30.05 24.79 1.30
C GLU A 460 -29.83 23.77 0.18
N VAL A 461 -30.05 22.49 0.49
CA VAL A 461 -29.97 21.41 -0.50
C VAL A 461 -31.26 21.43 -1.31
N ALA A 462 -31.16 21.77 -2.60
CA ALA A 462 -32.30 21.87 -3.52
C ALA A 462 -33.00 20.54 -3.79
#